data_AF-A0A521WWJ3-F1
#
_entry.id   AF-A0A521WWJ3-F1
#
_cell.length_a   1.000
_cell.length_b   1.000
_cell.length_c   1.000
_cell.angle_alpha   90.00
_cell.angle_beta   90.00
_cell.angle_gamma   90.00
#
_symmetry.space_group_name_H-M   'P 1'
#
loop_
_entity.id
_entity.type
_entity.pdbx_description
1 polymer ?
#
loop_
_entity_poly.entity_id
_entity_poly.type
_entity_poly.pdbx_seq_one_letter_code
_entity_poly.pdbx_strand_id
1 'polypeptide(L)' 'MHTIQLDQTTEQALSHIATRQGLTPDTVIKNALLDYLAEEQAIIKADTAYKNYLDGKESIHDFDDVVKELGLDD' A
#
# COMPACT_ATOMS: atom_id res chain seq x y z
N MET A 1 18.04 -4.00 19.52
CA MET A 1 18.80 -3.99 18.26
C MET A 1 18.47 -5.28 17.53
N HIS A 2 17.88 -5.21 16.34
CA HIS A 2 17.61 -6.38 15.52
C HIS A 2 18.65 -6.43 14.42
N THR A 3 19.28 -7.59 14.25
CA THR A 3 20.30 -7.79 13.23
C THR A 3 19.67 -8.58 12.10
N ILE A 4 19.62 -7.97 10.92
CA ILE A 4 19.22 -8.65 9.69
C ILE A 4 20.50 -9.09 9.00
N GLN A 5 20.63 -10.39 8.72
CA GLN A 5 21.70 -10.91 7.89
C GLN A 5 21.25 -10.87 6.44
N LEU A 6 21.98 -10.11 5.63
CA LEU A 6 21.77 -10.01 4.20
C LEU A 6 22.88 -10.78 3.49
N ASP A 7 22.60 -11.33 2.32
CA ASP A 7 23.67 -11.85 1.47
C ASP A 7 24.49 -10.69 0.90
N GLN A 8 25.71 -10.99 0.48
CA GLN A 8 26.66 -10.00 -0.02
C GLN A 8 26.12 -9.18 -1.21
N THR A 9 25.30 -9.78 -2.08
CA THR A 9 24.74 -9.09 -3.24
C THR A 9 23.70 -8.06 -2.79
N THR A 10 22.84 -8.46 -1.86
CA THR A 10 21.81 -7.58 -1.31
C THR A 10 22.42 -6.43 -0.49
N GLU A 11 23.48 -6.67 0.29
CA GLU A 11 24.21 -5.61 1.00
C GLU A 11 24.82 -4.57 0.07
N GLN A 12 25.43 -5.02 -1.03
CA GLN A 12 26.01 -4.14 -2.04
C GLN A 12 24.94 -3.30 -2.74
N ALA A 13 23.83 -3.93 -3.15
CA ALA A 13 22.71 -3.24 -3.76
C ALA A 13 22.11 -2.19 -2.82
N LEU A 14 21.88 -2.55 -1.55
CA LEU A 14 21.37 -1.63 -0.54
C LEU A 14 22.30 -0.43 -0.33
N SER A 15 23.61 -0.68 -0.23
CA SER A 15 24.62 0.38 -0.06
C SER A 15 24.65 1.33 -1.26
N HIS A 16 24.54 0.80 -2.47
CA HIS A 16 24.50 1.60 -3.69
C HIS A 16 23.23 2.46 -3.76
N ILE A 17 22.07 1.89 -3.42
CA ILE A 17 20.80 2.61 -3.36
C ILE A 17 20.86 3.72 -2.32
N ALA A 18 21.33 3.41 -1.11
CA ALA A 18 21.49 4.35 -0.01
C ALA A 18 22.37 5.54 -0.43
N THR A 19 23.53 5.26 -1.04
CA THR A 19 24.45 6.29 -1.55
C THR A 19 23.79 7.16 -2.60
N ARG A 20 23.11 6.56 -3.58
CA ARG A 20 22.42 7.28 -4.67
C ARG A 20 21.30 8.20 -4.15
N GLN A 21 20.62 7.79 -3.08
CA GLN A 21 19.53 8.56 -2.47
C GLN A 21 20.01 9.54 -1.39
N GLY A 22 21.29 9.53 -1.02
CA GLY A 22 21.81 10.32 0.10
C GLY A 22 21.26 9.89 1.46
N LEU A 23 20.93 8.60 1.61
CA LEU A 23 20.33 8.01 2.81
C LEU A 23 21.27 6.98 3.44
N THR A 24 20.98 6.57 4.68
CA THR A 24 21.63 5.41 5.29
C THR A 24 20.94 4.11 4.85
N PRO A 25 21.65 2.96 4.81
CA PRO A 25 21.05 1.65 4.55
C PRO A 25 19.83 1.38 5.43
N ASP A 26 19.92 1.69 6.73
CA ASP A 26 18.82 1.54 7.69
C ASP A 26 17.57 2.35 7.30
N THR A 27 17.77 3.56 6.77
CA THR A 27 16.66 4.42 6.32
C THR A 27 16.00 3.83 5.08
N VAL A 28 16.80 3.28 4.15
CA VAL A 28 16.26 2.61 2.96
C VAL A 28 15.46 1.37 3.35
N ILE A 29 15.98 0.54 4.26
CA ILE A 29 15.25 -0.63 4.78
C ILE A 29 13.94 -0.19 5.45
N LYS A 30 13.99 0.84 6.30
CA LYS A 30 12.79 1.36 6.97
C LYS A 30 11.73 1.82 5.97
N ASN A 31 12.13 2.56 4.94
CA ASN A 31 11.19 3.04 3.93
C ASN A 31 10.58 1.88 3.14
N ALA A 32 11.40 0.91 2.71
CA ALA A 32 10.90 -0.27 2.01
C ALA A 32 9.90 -1.08 2.85
N LEU A 33 10.13 -1.20 4.17
CA LEU A 33 9.18 -1.84 5.08
C LEU A 33 7.86 -1.07 5.20
N LEU A 34 7.90 0.26 5.25
CA LEU A 34 6.70 1.09 5.31
C LEU A 34 5.89 0.99 4.01
N ASP A 35 6.56 1.00 2.87
CA ASP A 35 5.92 0.85 1.55
C ASP A 35 5.25 -0.52 1.43
N TYR A 36 5.93 -1.59 1.84
CA TYR A 36 5.36 -2.94 1.86
C TYR A 36 4.11 -3.03 2.75
N LEU A 37 4.15 -2.46 3.96
CA LEU A 37 3.00 -2.47 4.87
C LEU A 37 1.81 -1.68 4.31
N ALA A 38 2.07 -0.57 3.61
CA ALA A 38 1.03 0.20 2.97
C ALA A 38 0.35 -0.59 1.83
N GLU A 39 1.14 -1.30 1.03
CA GLU A 39 0.64 -2.16 -0.04
C GLU A 39 -0.15 -3.35 0.51
N GLU A 40 0.34 -4.02 1.55
CA GLU A 40 -0.37 -5.10 2.23
C GLU A 40 -1.73 -4.62 2.77
N GLN A 41 -1.78 -3.43 3.38
CA GLN A 41 -3.02 -2.85 3.85
C GLN A 41 -3.98 -2.52 2.70
N ALA A 42 -3.48 -2.06 1.55
CA ALA A 42 -4.28 -1.80 0.36
C ALA A 42 -4.90 -3.10 -0.19
N ILE A 43 -4.11 -4.19 -0.24
CA ILE A 43 -4.58 -5.52 -0.66
C ILE A 43 -5.70 -6.01 0.27
N ILE A 44 -5.51 -5.91 1.58
CA ILE A 44 -6.53 -6.32 2.57
C ILE A 44 -7.83 -5.53 2.38
N LYS A 45 -7.73 -4.21 2.16
CA LYS A 45 -8.90 -3.37 1.91
C LYS A 45 -9.62 -3.78 0.62
N ALA A 46 -8.89 -4.03 -0.46
CA ALA A 46 -9.46 -4.46 -1.73
C ALA A 46 -10.17 -5.82 -1.60
N ASP A 47 -9.55 -6.79 -0.93
CA ASP A 47 -10.15 -8.10 -0.68
C ASP A 47 -11.41 -8.00 0.21
N THR A 48 -11.37 -7.14 1.22
CA THR A 48 -12.53 -6.87 2.08
C THR A 48 -13.68 -6.24 1.30
N ALA A 49 -13.41 -5.24 0.46
CA ALA A 49 -14.43 -4.61 -0.37
C ALA A 49 -15.06 -5.62 -1.35
N TYR A 50 -14.23 -6.47 -1.97
CA TYR A 50 -14.72 -7.53 -2.85
C TYR A 50 -15.60 -8.55 -2.12
N LYS A 51 -15.21 -8.96 -0.90
CA LYS A 51 -16.03 -9.83 -0.06
C LYS A 51 -17.35 -9.19 0.34
N ASN A 52 -17.35 -7.90 0.71
CA ASN A 52 -18.57 -7.18 1.05
C ASN A 52 -19.54 -7.08 -0.15
N TYR A 53 -19.00 -6.87 -1.35
CA TYR A 53 -19.79 -6.92 -2.59
C TYR A 53 -20.42 -8.31 -2.80
N LEU A 54 -19.64 -9.39 -2.67
CA LEU A 54 -20.16 -10.76 -2.80
C LEU A 54 -21.22 -11.11 -1.73
N ASP A 55 -21.03 -10.62 -0.50
CA ASP A 55 -21.96 -10.82 0.61
C ASP A 55 -23.24 -9.94 0.49
N GLY A 56 -23.34 -9.09 -0.55
CA GLY A 56 -24.45 -8.16 -0.74
C GLY A 56 -24.55 -7.08 0.36
N LYS A 57 -23.44 -6.81 1.06
CA LYS A 57 -23.34 -5.79 2.12
C LYS A 57 -22.98 -4.40 1.56
N GLU A 58 -22.62 -4.33 0.29
CA GLU A 58 -22.44 -3.09 -0.45
C GLU A 58 -23.76 -2.71 -1.12
N SER A 59 -24.25 -1.50 -0.84
CA SER A 59 -25.41 -0.92 -1.50
C SER A 59 -25.07 -0.67 -2.98
N ILE A 60 -25.75 -1.35 -3.90
CA ILE A 60 -25.69 -1.00 -5.31
C ILE A 60 -26.64 0.19 -5.50
N HIS A 61 -26.09 1.40 -5.51
CA HIS A 61 -26.84 2.60 -5.88
C HIS A 61 -26.87 2.72 -7.41
N ASP A 62 -28.03 3.07 -7.97
CA ASP A 62 -28.09 3.47 -9.38
C ASP A 62 -27.33 4.79 -9.56
N PHE A 63 -26.79 5.02 -10.75
CA PHE A 63 -26.07 6.25 -11.07
C PHE A 63 -26.94 7.49 -10.80
N ASP A 64 -28.23 7.43 -11.14
CA ASP A 64 -29.19 8.51 -10.87
C ASP A 64 -29.39 8.79 -9.37
N ASP A 65 -29.31 7.75 -8.52
CA ASP A 65 -29.41 7.91 -7.07
C ASP A 65 -28.13 8.54 -6.50
N VAL A 66 -26.95 8.14 -7.02
CA VAL A 66 -25.67 8.74 -6.64
C VAL A 66 -25.59 10.21 -7.06
N VAL A 67 -26.06 10.55 -8.27
CA VAL A 67 -26.09 11.93 -8.78
C VAL A 67 -26.96 12.82 -7.88
N LYS A 68 -28.13 12.34 -7.46
CA LYS A 68 -29.01 13.05 -6.51
C LYS A 68 -28.41 13.16 -5.11
N GLU A 69 -27.82 12.08 -4.58
CA GLU A 69 -27.18 12.10 -3.25
C GLU A 69 -26.01 13.08 -3.16
N LEU A 70 -25.27 13.25 -4.26
CA LEU A 70 -24.14 14.18 -4.35
C LEU A 70 -24.55 15.61 -4.74
N GLY A 71 -25.84 15.86 -5.02
CA GLY A 71 -26.36 17.17 -5.44
C GLY A 71 -25.77 17.63 -6.78
N LEU A 72 -25.60 16.70 -7.72
CA LEU A 72 -25.03 16.95 -9.05
C LEU A 72 -26.12 16.96 -10.15
N ASP A 73 -27.39 17.06 -9.78
CA ASP A 73 -28.56 17.00 -10.66
C ASP A 73 -29.02 18.36 -11.23
N ASP A 74 -28.20 19.40 -11.10
CA ASP A 74 -28.44 20.77 -11.63
C ASP A 74 -28.12 20.93 -13.14
#